data_AF-A0A7S4QJP0-F1
#
_entry.id   AF-A0A7S4QJP0-F1
#
_cell.length_a   1.000
_cell.length_b   1.000
_cell.length_c   1.000
_cell.angle_alpha   90.00
_cell.angle_beta   90.00
_cell.angle_gamma   90.00
#
_symmetry.space_group_name_H-M   'P 1'
#
loop_
_entity.id
_entity.type
_entity.pdbx_description
1 polymer ?
#
loop_
_entity_poly.entity_id
_entity_poly.type
_entity_poly.pdbx_seq_one_letter_code
_entity_poly.pdbx_strand_id
1 'polypeptide(L)'
;FKAPLPLAQIVCKALPRTLGARPAGTVQAAMAAISAPLLENDGLQALTPAESPVLGVLSEGYAPDGRAGQMGGDQRVSLVPEVAVQLINDGYSIVVEKGAGAYSGFSDKAYEEVGCKVAERGEVLQRAQVLFAIQPPVQDFSLMRGKVLISWVGRLQDKGKELVEGANAAGVTLVDVTAVPRITIAQKLD
;
A
#
# COMPACT_ATOMS: atom_id res chain seq x y z
N PHE A 1 -23.04 13.63 47.20
CA PHE A 1 -24.13 12.63 47.30
C PHE A 1 -24.29 11.95 45.94
N LYS A 2 -23.99 10.64 45.88
CA LYS A 2 -24.49 9.61 44.94
C LYS A 2 -24.44 9.82 43.40
N ALA A 3 -23.64 8.99 42.74
CA ALA A 3 -23.89 8.44 41.38
C ALA A 3 -25.18 7.55 41.39
N PRO A 4 -25.76 7.00 40.28
CA PRO A 4 -25.11 6.43 39.07
C PRO A 4 -25.87 6.51 37.71
N LEU A 5 -25.25 5.95 36.65
CA LEU A 5 -25.78 5.53 35.31
C LEU A 5 -26.97 4.51 35.45
N PRO A 6 -27.82 4.11 34.43
CA PRO A 6 -27.42 3.54 33.11
C PRO A 6 -28.44 3.53 31.91
N LEU A 7 -27.97 2.95 30.79
CA LEU A 7 -28.64 2.27 29.65
C LEU A 7 -30.17 2.02 29.70
N ALA A 8 -30.89 2.31 28.60
CA ALA A 8 -31.98 1.47 28.08
C ALA A 8 -32.40 1.86 26.64
N GLN A 9 -32.43 0.85 25.76
CA GLN A 9 -33.24 0.79 24.54
C GLN A 9 -34.74 1.02 24.85
N ILE A 10 -35.55 1.39 23.85
CA ILE A 10 -36.98 1.03 23.61
C ILE A 10 -37.51 2.01 22.53
N VAL A 11 -37.63 1.61 21.26
CA VAL A 11 -38.75 0.88 20.61
C VAL A 11 -39.94 1.77 20.21
N CYS A 12 -40.15 1.79 18.89
CA CYS A 12 -41.38 1.89 18.08
C CYS A 12 -42.71 2.40 18.67
N LYS A 13 -43.36 3.30 17.91
CA LYS A 13 -44.82 3.37 17.66
C LYS A 13 -45.05 4.28 16.43
N ALA A 14 -45.43 3.77 15.23
CA ALA A 14 -46.80 3.41 14.79
C ALA A 14 -47.76 4.62 14.92
N LEU A 15 -48.45 5.21 13.91
CA LEU A 15 -49.12 4.80 12.64
C LEU A 15 -49.63 6.14 11.96
N PRO A 16 -50.63 6.19 11.03
CA PRO A 16 -50.65 5.78 9.62
C PRO A 16 -51.20 6.84 8.62
N ARG A 17 -50.98 6.58 7.31
CA ARG A 17 -51.84 6.81 6.12
C ARG A 17 -52.54 8.17 5.90
N THR A 18 -52.17 8.83 4.80
CA THR A 18 -53.12 9.19 3.72
C THR A 18 -52.49 8.98 2.34
N LEU A 19 -53.34 8.58 1.40
CA LEU A 19 -53.02 8.07 0.07
C LEU A 19 -52.49 9.13 -0.90
N GLY A 20 -51.72 8.67 -1.88
CA GLY A 20 -51.49 9.35 -3.14
C GLY A 20 -50.62 8.52 -4.08
N ALA A 21 -51.22 7.55 -4.77
CA ALA A 21 -50.55 6.82 -5.85
C ALA A 21 -50.19 7.77 -7.00
N ARG A 22 -48.93 7.73 -7.46
CA ARG A 22 -48.49 8.31 -8.74
C ARG A 22 -47.45 7.39 -9.40
N PRO A 23 -47.39 7.40 -10.75
CA PRO A 23 -47.13 6.22 -11.57
C PRO A 23 -45.65 5.87 -11.71
N ALA A 24 -45.39 4.59 -12.00
CA ALA A 24 -44.09 4.10 -12.43
C ALA A 24 -43.71 4.73 -13.79
N GLY A 25 -42.65 5.53 -13.80
CA GLY A 25 -42.11 6.17 -14.99
C GLY A 25 -40.72 6.72 -14.70
N THR A 26 -39.71 6.07 -15.27
CA THR A 26 -38.38 6.56 -15.65
C THR A 26 -37.67 7.51 -14.67
N VAL A 27 -36.76 6.97 -13.86
CA VAL A 27 -35.79 7.75 -13.07
C VAL A 27 -34.68 8.24 -14.00
N GLN A 28 -34.99 9.26 -14.81
CA GLN A 28 -34.00 10.09 -15.49
C GLN A 28 -34.10 11.50 -14.88
N ALA A 29 -32.94 12.05 -14.50
CA ALA A 29 -32.69 13.41 -14.02
C ALA A 29 -32.86 13.67 -12.50
N ALA A 30 -31.82 13.32 -11.73
CA ALA A 30 -31.40 14.07 -10.55
C ALA A 30 -29.98 13.65 -10.09
N MET A 31 -28.94 13.84 -10.91
CA MET A 31 -27.53 13.80 -10.45
C MET A 31 -26.67 14.77 -11.26
N ALA A 32 -27.11 16.03 -11.37
CA ALA A 32 -26.24 17.11 -11.81
C ALA A 32 -25.63 17.79 -10.57
N ALA A 33 -24.31 17.96 -10.59
CA ALA A 33 -23.45 18.66 -9.63
C ALA A 33 -23.09 17.91 -8.33
N ILE A 34 -22.02 17.10 -8.40
CA ILE A 34 -20.74 17.34 -7.70
C ILE A 34 -19.67 16.72 -8.61
N SER A 35 -19.18 17.50 -9.56
CA SER A 35 -17.98 17.17 -10.33
C SER A 35 -16.94 18.22 -9.97
N ALA A 36 -16.27 18.03 -8.84
CA ALA A 36 -14.96 18.65 -8.71
C ALA A 36 -14.08 17.99 -9.77
N PRO A 37 -13.39 18.75 -10.65
CA PRO A 37 -12.44 18.16 -11.57
C PRO A 37 -11.30 17.60 -10.70
N LEU A 38 -11.27 16.29 -10.53
CA LEU A 38 -10.07 15.62 -10.07
C LEU A 38 -8.95 16.06 -11.02
N LEU A 39 -7.85 16.55 -10.47
CA LEU A 39 -6.59 16.68 -11.20
C LEU A 39 -6.40 15.36 -11.96
N GLU A 40 -6.51 15.43 -13.29
CA GLU A 40 -6.21 14.29 -14.14
C GLU A 40 -4.73 13.99 -13.92
N ASN A 41 -4.46 12.81 -13.35
CA ASN A 41 -3.10 12.32 -13.08
C ASN A 41 -2.43 11.92 -14.40
N ASP A 42 -2.33 12.85 -15.35
CA ASP A 42 -1.90 12.63 -16.73
C ASP A 42 -0.41 12.25 -16.88
N GLY A 43 0.34 12.27 -15.78
CA GLY A 43 1.77 11.94 -15.73
C GLY A 43 2.10 10.56 -15.16
N LEU A 44 1.17 9.85 -14.52
CA LEU A 44 1.39 8.44 -14.22
C LEU A 44 1.04 7.66 -15.49
N GLN A 45 2.02 6.91 -16.03
CA GLN A 45 1.69 5.85 -16.98
C GLN A 45 0.57 5.02 -16.35
N ALA A 46 -0.62 5.06 -16.95
CA ALA A 46 -1.69 4.16 -16.58
C ALA A 46 -1.10 2.75 -16.63
N LEU A 47 -1.02 2.10 -15.48
CA LEU A 47 -0.69 0.67 -15.41
C LEU A 47 -1.69 0.00 -16.36
N THR A 48 -1.20 -0.56 -17.45
CA THR A 48 -2.05 -1.16 -18.49
C THR A 48 -3.01 -2.14 -17.81
N PRO A 49 -4.34 -1.98 -17.89
CA PRO A 49 -5.30 -2.68 -17.01
C PRO A 49 -5.50 -4.19 -17.27
N ALA A 50 -4.56 -4.86 -17.93
CA ALA A 50 -4.78 -6.22 -18.42
C ALA A 50 -4.27 -7.33 -17.49
N GLU A 51 -3.38 -7.04 -16.53
CA GLU A 51 -2.85 -8.03 -15.58
C GLU A 51 -2.72 -7.40 -14.20
N SER A 52 -3.17 -8.10 -13.16
CA SER A 52 -2.98 -7.66 -11.77
C SER A 52 -1.50 -7.37 -11.52
N PRO A 53 -1.12 -6.18 -11.02
CA PRO A 53 0.28 -5.84 -10.85
C PRO A 53 0.93 -6.79 -9.84
N VAL A 54 2.17 -7.17 -10.14
CA VAL A 54 3.02 -7.96 -9.26
C VAL A 54 3.63 -7.05 -8.21
N LEU A 55 3.38 -7.41 -6.96
CA LEU A 55 3.92 -6.75 -5.78
C LEU A 55 5.23 -7.42 -5.39
N GLY A 56 6.29 -6.63 -5.21
CA GLY A 56 7.61 -7.09 -4.79
C GLY A 56 7.93 -6.62 -3.38
N VAL A 57 8.43 -7.52 -2.53
CA VAL A 57 8.90 -7.19 -1.18
C VAL A 57 10.40 -7.39 -1.12
N LEU A 58 11.15 -6.33 -0.80
CA LEU A 58 12.61 -6.38 -0.71
C LEU A 58 13.06 -6.64 0.74
N SER A 59 14.24 -7.24 0.87
CA SER A 59 14.86 -7.44 2.18
C SER A 59 15.45 -6.13 2.70
N GLU A 60 15.27 -5.91 4.00
CA GLU A 60 15.97 -4.86 4.74
C GLU A 60 17.33 -5.39 5.21
N GLY A 61 18.38 -4.58 5.06
CA GLY A 61 19.73 -4.99 5.45
C GLY A 61 20.59 -5.59 4.33
N TYR A 62 20.31 -5.25 3.06
CA TYR A 62 21.27 -5.47 1.98
C TYR A 62 22.53 -4.62 2.24
N ALA A 63 23.56 -5.26 2.79
CA ALA A 63 24.90 -4.70 2.77
C ALA A 63 25.52 -4.99 1.39
N PRO A 64 26.06 -3.99 0.68
CA PRO A 64 26.62 -4.17 -0.66
C PRO A 64 27.83 -5.12 -0.71
N ASP A 65 28.35 -5.55 0.45
CA ASP A 65 29.42 -6.54 0.59
C ASP A 65 28.93 -8.00 0.69
N GLY A 66 27.62 -8.25 0.53
CA GLY A 66 27.04 -9.60 0.53
C GLY A 66 27.03 -10.28 1.89
N ARG A 67 27.34 -9.56 2.97
CA ARG A 67 27.23 -10.08 4.34
C ARG A 67 25.80 -9.92 4.83
N ALA A 68 24.98 -10.95 4.58
CA ALA A 68 23.73 -11.14 5.32
C ALA A 68 24.07 -11.15 6.83
N GLY A 69 23.67 -10.12 7.58
CA GLY A 69 23.89 -10.09 9.02
C GLY A 69 24.52 -8.84 9.62
N GLN A 70 24.60 -7.69 8.93
CA GLN A 70 24.95 -6.48 9.67
C GLN A 70 23.81 -6.10 10.62
N MET A 71 24.11 -6.19 11.93
CA MET A 71 23.33 -5.74 13.09
C MET A 71 22.98 -4.22 13.07
N GLY A 72 23.10 -3.55 11.92
CA GLY A 72 22.73 -2.15 11.69
C GLY A 72 21.63 -1.93 10.64
N GLY A 73 21.13 -3.01 10.00
CA GLY A 73 19.97 -2.94 9.10
C GLY A 73 18.64 -2.86 9.86
N ASP A 74 17.60 -2.34 9.21
CA ASP A 74 16.25 -2.36 9.76
C ASP A 74 15.80 -3.82 9.97
N GLN A 75 15.23 -4.11 11.14
CA GLN A 75 14.79 -5.47 11.49
C GLN A 75 13.36 -5.75 11.04
N ARG A 76 12.64 -4.73 10.56
CA ARG A 76 11.26 -4.82 10.10
C ARG A 76 11.20 -5.36 8.67
N VAL A 77 10.04 -5.87 8.31
CA VAL A 77 9.69 -6.27 6.94
C VAL A 77 8.50 -5.45 6.47
N SER A 78 8.49 -5.07 5.19
CA SER A 78 7.42 -4.22 4.64
C SER A 78 6.09 -4.95 4.48
N LEU A 79 6.09 -6.28 4.39
CA LEU A 79 4.89 -7.10 4.26
C LEU A 79 5.00 -8.35 5.14
N VAL A 80 4.04 -8.53 6.02
CA VAL A 80 3.91 -9.74 6.85
C VAL A 80 3.04 -10.78 6.14
N PRO A 81 3.26 -12.11 6.38
CA PRO A 81 2.51 -13.16 5.70
C PRO A 81 0.98 -13.04 5.85
N GLU A 82 0.49 -12.59 7.01
CA GLU A 82 -0.95 -12.42 7.25
C GLU A 82 -1.60 -11.38 6.32
N VAL A 83 -0.90 -10.27 6.05
CA VAL A 83 -1.36 -9.23 5.12
C VAL A 83 -1.19 -9.70 3.68
N ALA A 84 -0.16 -10.50 3.41
CA ALA A 84 0.04 -11.09 2.08
C ALA A 84 -1.14 -11.97 1.65
N VAL A 85 -1.75 -12.73 2.57
CA VAL A 85 -2.97 -13.52 2.29
C VAL A 85 -4.10 -12.63 1.79
N GLN A 86 -4.32 -11.48 2.42
CA GLN A 86 -5.40 -10.56 2.05
C GLN A 86 -5.17 -9.99 0.65
N LEU A 87 -3.95 -9.55 0.36
CA LEU A 87 -3.58 -9.04 -0.96
C LEU A 87 -3.68 -10.11 -2.06
N ILE A 88 -3.33 -11.36 -1.77
CA ILE A 88 -3.51 -12.47 -2.72
C ILE A 88 -5.00 -12.74 -2.97
N ASN A 89 -5.83 -12.69 -1.93
CA ASN A 89 -7.29 -12.85 -2.07
C ASN A 89 -7.92 -11.71 -2.89
N ASP A 90 -7.37 -10.50 -2.82
CA ASP A 90 -7.76 -9.37 -3.65
C ASP A 90 -7.30 -9.50 -5.12
N GLY A 91 -6.51 -10.54 -5.44
CA GLY A 91 -6.10 -10.89 -6.80
C GLY A 91 -4.70 -10.42 -7.19
N TYR A 92 -3.88 -9.98 -6.24
CA TYR A 92 -2.49 -9.59 -6.50
C TYR A 92 -1.53 -10.78 -6.45
N SER A 93 -0.50 -10.75 -7.29
CA SER A 93 0.62 -11.68 -7.22
C SER A 93 1.75 -11.08 -6.41
N ILE A 94 2.31 -11.81 -5.45
CA ILE A 94 3.33 -11.31 -4.54
C ILE A 94 4.62 -12.11 -4.71
N VAL A 95 5.72 -11.40 -4.94
CA VAL A 95 7.07 -11.96 -4.97
C VAL A 95 7.88 -11.37 -3.83
N VAL A 96 8.44 -12.22 -2.98
CA VAL A 96 9.19 -11.83 -1.79
C VAL A 96 10.66 -12.17 -1.98
N GLU A 97 11.56 -11.25 -1.65
CA GLU A 97 12.99 -11.52 -1.62
C GLU A 97 13.31 -12.56 -0.55
N LYS A 98 14.11 -13.54 -0.91
CA LYS A 98 14.61 -14.56 0.01
C LYS A 98 15.26 -13.94 1.25
N GLY A 99 14.80 -14.33 2.44
CA GLY A 99 15.30 -13.82 3.70
C GLY A 99 14.75 -12.45 4.11
N ALA A 100 13.82 -11.84 3.36
CA ALA A 100 13.26 -10.53 3.71
C ALA A 100 12.61 -10.48 5.10
N GLY A 101 11.95 -11.58 5.50
CA GLY A 101 11.31 -11.69 6.81
C GLY A 101 12.20 -12.19 7.95
N ALA A 102 13.45 -12.58 7.68
CA ALA A 102 14.28 -13.33 8.62
C ALA A 102 14.50 -12.59 9.95
N TYR A 103 14.76 -11.28 9.90
CA TYR A 103 14.94 -10.43 11.08
C TYR A 103 13.64 -10.13 11.83
N SER A 104 12.51 -10.19 11.12
CA SER A 104 11.16 -10.02 11.69
C SER A 104 10.55 -11.32 12.22
N GLY A 105 11.28 -12.44 12.18
CA GLY A 105 10.81 -13.74 12.66
C GLY A 105 9.91 -14.50 11.66
N PHE A 106 9.84 -14.07 10.40
CA PHE A 106 9.09 -14.75 9.36
C PHE A 106 10.03 -15.52 8.44
N SER A 107 9.87 -16.84 8.38
CA SER A 107 10.64 -17.69 7.48
C SER A 107 10.13 -17.60 6.04
N ASP A 108 10.99 -17.83 5.06
CA ASP A 108 10.62 -17.89 3.64
C ASP A 108 9.47 -18.88 3.38
N LYS A 109 9.46 -20.01 4.08
CA LYS A 109 8.39 -21.01 4.01
C LYS A 109 7.03 -20.45 4.41
N ALA A 110 6.98 -19.57 5.40
CA ALA A 110 5.73 -18.94 5.82
C ALA A 110 5.13 -18.05 4.72
N TYR A 111 5.97 -17.45 3.88
CA TYR A 111 5.52 -16.72 2.69
C TYR A 111 5.07 -17.66 1.57
N GLU A 112 5.77 -18.77 1.35
CA GLU A 112 5.36 -19.76 0.34
C GLU A 112 4.02 -20.44 0.69
N GLU A 113 3.80 -20.77 1.97
CA GLU A 113 2.56 -21.39 2.46
C GLU A 113 1.32 -20.52 2.25
N VAL A 114 1.48 -19.19 2.31
CA VAL A 114 0.38 -18.23 2.03
C VAL A 114 0.19 -17.95 0.54
N GLY A 115 1.03 -18.53 -0.33
CA GLY A 115 0.94 -18.38 -1.79
C GLY A 115 1.83 -17.27 -2.38
N CYS A 116 2.75 -16.69 -1.60
CA CYS A 116 3.77 -15.81 -2.16
C CYS A 116 4.84 -16.62 -2.90
N LYS A 117 5.47 -16.01 -3.90
CA LYS A 117 6.65 -16.59 -4.55
C LYS A 117 7.93 -16.03 -3.91
N VAL A 118 8.75 -16.88 -3.33
CA VAL A 118 10.08 -16.47 -2.85
C VAL A 118 11.08 -16.51 -4.00
N ALA A 119 11.87 -15.45 -4.17
CA ALA A 119 12.84 -15.32 -5.25
C ALA A 119 14.09 -14.54 -4.80
N GLU A 120 15.16 -14.64 -5.59
CA GLU A 120 16.37 -13.83 -5.37
C GLU A 120 16.10 -12.36 -5.75
N ARG A 121 16.83 -11.42 -5.13
CA ARG A 121 16.60 -9.97 -5.27
C ARG A 121 16.47 -9.49 -6.72
N GLY A 122 17.36 -9.93 -7.61
CA GLY A 122 17.32 -9.56 -9.02
C GLY A 122 16.04 -9.99 -9.74
N GLU A 123 15.49 -11.17 -9.39
CA GLU A 123 14.24 -11.67 -9.96
C GLU A 123 13.02 -10.90 -9.41
N VAL A 124 13.03 -10.52 -8.14
CA VAL A 124 12.02 -9.64 -7.53
C VAL A 124 11.98 -8.30 -8.26
N LEU A 125 13.15 -7.66 -8.42
CA LEU A 125 13.28 -6.37 -9.10
C LEU A 125 12.82 -6.43 -10.56
N GLN A 126 13.10 -7.54 -11.27
CA GLN A 126 12.65 -7.71 -12.65
C GLN A 126 11.14 -7.85 -12.76
N ARG A 127 10.52 -8.69 -11.92
CA ARG A 127 9.10 -9.06 -12.04
C ARG A 127 8.12 -8.07 -11.44
N ALA A 128 8.47 -7.41 -10.34
CA ALA A 128 7.56 -6.52 -9.64
C ALA A 128 7.33 -5.22 -10.41
N GLN A 129 6.10 -4.69 -10.39
CA GLN A 129 5.78 -3.33 -10.85
C GLN A 129 5.73 -2.35 -9.67
N VAL A 130 5.29 -2.84 -8.51
CA VAL A 130 5.26 -2.09 -7.24
C VAL A 130 6.17 -2.78 -6.25
N LEU A 131 7.11 -2.04 -5.67
CA LEU A 131 8.10 -2.52 -4.73
C LEU A 131 7.85 -1.92 -3.35
N PHE A 132 7.93 -2.78 -2.33
CA PHE A 132 7.85 -2.41 -0.92
C PHE A 132 9.22 -2.61 -0.29
N ALA A 133 9.72 -1.55 0.33
CA ALA A 133 10.90 -1.55 1.18
C ALA A 133 10.69 -0.56 2.32
N ILE A 134 11.22 -0.83 3.50
CA ILE A 134 11.24 0.13 4.60
C ILE A 134 12.23 1.24 4.25
N GLN A 135 13.50 0.91 4.02
CA GLN A 135 14.50 1.86 3.56
C GLN A 135 14.61 1.85 2.03
N PRO A 136 14.71 3.02 1.37
CA PRO A 136 14.87 3.05 -0.08
C PRO A 136 16.20 2.39 -0.53
N PRO A 137 16.18 1.37 -1.41
CA PRO A 137 17.37 0.67 -1.85
C PRO A 137 18.06 1.42 -2.99
N VAL A 138 18.80 2.49 -2.66
CA VAL A 138 19.42 3.42 -3.62
C VAL A 138 20.26 2.71 -4.67
N GLN A 139 20.97 1.64 -4.29
CA GLN A 139 21.80 0.84 -5.20
C GLN A 139 21.02 0.20 -6.36
N ASP A 140 19.73 -0.08 -6.15
CA ASP A 140 18.89 -0.79 -7.12
C ASP A 140 18.05 0.17 -7.98
N PHE A 141 18.12 1.48 -7.75
CA PHE A 141 17.31 2.47 -8.48
C PHE A 141 17.46 2.35 -10.00
N SER A 142 18.67 2.05 -10.49
CA SER A 142 18.93 1.83 -11.92
C SER A 142 18.12 0.68 -12.54
N LEU A 143 17.73 -0.32 -11.73
CA LEU A 143 16.93 -1.47 -12.13
C LEU A 143 15.42 -1.25 -11.95
N MET A 144 15.03 -0.13 -11.33
CA MET A 144 13.65 0.17 -10.96
C MET A 144 12.95 1.16 -11.91
N ARG A 145 13.53 1.46 -13.07
CA ARG A 145 12.96 2.42 -14.02
C ARG A 145 11.52 2.05 -14.41
N GLY A 146 10.60 3.01 -14.28
CA GLY A 146 9.17 2.82 -14.59
C GLY A 146 8.39 2.06 -13.52
N LYS A 147 9.00 1.76 -12.36
CA LYS A 147 8.35 1.06 -11.24
C LYS A 147 7.98 2.04 -10.13
N VAL A 148 7.04 1.62 -9.28
CA VAL A 148 6.66 2.37 -8.07
C VAL A 148 7.37 1.77 -6.87
N LEU A 149 8.01 2.60 -6.05
CA LEU A 149 8.62 2.20 -4.78
C LEU A 149 7.91 2.90 -3.62
N ILE A 150 7.30 2.12 -2.73
CA ILE A 150 6.67 2.58 -1.50
C ILE A 150 7.67 2.35 -0.36
N SER A 151 8.13 3.44 0.25
CA SER A 151 9.16 3.36 1.30
C SER A 151 9.17 4.57 2.24
N TRP A 152 9.95 4.47 3.31
CA TRP A 152 10.19 5.55 4.27
C TRP A 152 11.27 6.48 3.73
N VAL A 153 10.89 7.44 2.87
CA VAL A 153 11.85 8.34 2.21
C VAL A 153 12.23 9.53 3.09
N GLY A 154 11.27 10.10 3.81
CA GLY A 154 11.51 11.31 4.60
C GLY A 154 11.85 12.51 3.72
N ARG A 155 11.10 12.74 2.64
CA ARG A 155 11.47 13.64 1.52
C ARG A 155 11.79 15.10 1.90
N LEU A 156 11.34 15.55 3.08
CA LEU A 156 11.60 16.91 3.58
C LEU A 156 12.94 17.03 4.33
N GLN A 157 13.57 15.91 4.67
CA GLN A 157 14.90 15.87 5.30
C GLN A 157 16.00 15.96 4.24
N ASP A 158 17.20 16.40 4.60
CA ASP A 158 18.28 16.60 3.63
C ASP A 158 18.68 15.29 2.93
N LYS A 159 18.80 14.19 3.68
CA LYS A 159 18.99 12.84 3.10
C LYS A 159 17.84 12.42 2.18
N GLY A 160 16.62 12.82 2.51
CA GLY A 160 15.42 12.52 1.72
C GLY A 160 15.43 13.21 0.35
N LYS A 161 15.97 14.43 0.26
CA LYS A 161 16.10 15.17 -1.01
C LYS A 161 17.04 14.44 -1.97
N GLU A 162 18.19 13.98 -1.49
CA GLU A 162 19.15 13.19 -2.28
C GLU A 162 18.51 11.90 -2.81
N LEU A 163 17.70 11.23 -1.98
CA LEU A 163 16.95 10.02 -2.38
C LEU A 163 15.93 10.31 -3.49
N VAL A 164 15.21 11.43 -3.38
CA VAL A 164 14.22 11.86 -4.39
C VAL A 164 14.91 12.21 -5.71
N GLU A 165 16.03 12.92 -5.67
CA GLU A 165 16.81 13.25 -6.86
C GLU A 165 17.35 12.00 -7.54
N GLY A 166 17.91 11.05 -6.78
CA GLY A 166 18.39 9.78 -7.30
C GLY A 166 17.28 8.94 -7.95
N ALA A 167 16.12 8.86 -7.30
CA ALA A 167 14.97 8.13 -7.84
C ALA A 167 14.41 8.78 -9.12
N ASN A 168 14.32 10.12 -9.15
CA ASN A 168 13.90 10.87 -10.35
C ASN A 168 14.87 10.64 -11.52
N ALA A 169 16.18 10.69 -11.28
CA ALA A 169 17.19 10.44 -12.31
C ALA A 169 17.09 9.02 -12.88
N ALA A 170 16.78 8.03 -12.04
CA ALA A 170 16.56 6.65 -12.44
C ALA A 170 15.20 6.40 -13.11
N GLY A 171 14.23 7.32 -12.96
CA GLY A 171 12.87 7.19 -13.45
C GLY A 171 12.00 6.28 -12.59
N VAL A 172 12.23 6.29 -11.27
CA VAL A 172 11.46 5.54 -10.27
C VAL A 172 10.39 6.45 -9.67
N THR A 173 9.15 5.98 -9.56
CA THR A 173 8.08 6.71 -8.87
C THR A 173 8.13 6.39 -7.38
N LEU A 174 8.44 7.38 -6.54
CA LEU A 174 8.45 7.21 -5.08
C LEU A 174 7.11 7.55 -4.45
N VAL A 175 6.68 6.71 -3.51
CA VAL A 175 5.61 7.00 -2.55
C VAL A 175 6.21 7.03 -1.16
N ASP A 176 6.32 8.22 -0.58
CA ASP A 176 6.90 8.45 0.74
C ASP A 176 5.83 8.26 1.83
N VAL A 177 5.95 7.19 2.63
CA VAL A 177 4.99 6.90 3.71
C VAL A 177 5.01 7.97 4.79
N THR A 178 6.12 8.69 4.97
CA THR A 178 6.19 9.80 5.95
C THR A 178 5.41 11.03 5.52
N ALA A 179 5.01 11.08 4.25
CA ALA A 179 4.28 12.17 3.64
C ALA A 179 2.77 12.08 3.82
N VAL A 180 2.27 10.96 4.35
CA VAL A 180 0.84 10.69 4.43
C VAL A 180 0.15 11.80 5.22
N PRO A 181 -0.88 12.46 4.66
CA PRO A 181 -1.57 13.55 5.33
C PRO A 181 -2.33 13.03 6.54
N ARG A 182 -2.17 13.71 7.68
CA ARG A 182 -2.87 13.38 8.93
C ARG A 182 -4.30 13.93 8.95
N ILE A 183 -5.17 13.30 8.16
CA ILE A 183 -6.59 13.63 8.03
C ILE A 183 -7.46 12.39 8.25
N THR A 184 -8.72 12.56 8.64
CA THR A 184 -9.62 11.45 9.04
C THR A 184 -9.72 10.32 8.02
N ILE A 185 -9.75 10.65 6.72
CA ILE A 185 -9.87 9.64 5.65
C ILE A 185 -8.59 8.80 5.45
N ALA A 186 -7.44 9.30 5.91
CA ALA A 186 -6.13 8.69 5.72
C ALA A 186 -5.54 8.09 7.01
N GLN A 187 -6.30 8.08 8.12
CA GLN A 187 -5.82 7.57 9.42
C GLN A 187 -5.36 6.11 9.39
N LYS A 188 -5.85 5.29 8.45
CA LYS A 188 -5.44 3.89 8.31
C LYS A 188 -4.03 3.72 7.71
N LEU A 189 -3.44 4.81 7.21
CA LEU A 189 -2.14 4.84 6.55
C LEU A 189 -1.03 5.44 7.44
N ASP A 190 -1.35 6.02 8.60
CA ASP A 190 -0.41 6.61 9.59
C ASP A 190 -0.15 5.65 10.77
#